data_AF-A0A1G1DKP5-F1
#
_entry.id   AF-A0A1G1DKP5-F1
#
_cell.length_a   1.000
_cell.length_b   1.000
_cell.length_c   1.000
_cell.angle_alpha   90.00
_cell.angle_beta   90.00
_cell.angle_gamma   90.00
#
_symmetry.space_group_name_H-M   'P 1'
#
loop_
_entity.id
_entity.type
_entity.pdbx_description
1 polymer ?
#
loop_
_entity_poly.entity_id
_entity_poly.type
_entity_poly.pdbx_seq_one_letter_code
_entity_poly.pdbx_strand_id
1 'polypeptide(L)'
;MSSGYAALEEKIKRLNRIGVALSSQTDLRLLLDMIVKEGRGFTNSDAGSLYIKEGDKLIFEVAQNDTLDKRLGEHEREAFIPFPLPLTKKSIAGYVALTGITLNISDVYHLTEKDEYSFNRDFDIRNNYKTTSMLVIPMTDHEGEIIGVLQLINALDKTGKVIPYPKEFEDLISSLASQAAVAIRNAKLIQDIKNLFEALVKYSATAIDARSPHTAGHSRRVAELSIKVADTINKEKGGPLSDIKFSLLEMEELRIAGWLHDIGKIGVREWVLEKANKLNDDRMEVIKNRFQLIGERIKISGLEKKLEMKEGGNHSTDNSNDELNSATKELNDELEFIWKINKPEFLKDEDLERLKKIADKKFLNSKGEEEPYLTEFEFSNLSVRKGNLTSEEYKNIQSHVIHTYNILKNIPFTKNLKNVPVIAATHHEMLNGTGYPNGLKDEQIPMQARIIGMVDVFDALTAADRPYKAAMPIDKALQILQFEAKDNRLDKRLVDLFIEKKLYE
;
A
#
# COMPACT_ATOMS: atom_id res chain seq x y z
N MET A 1 30.45 25.41 -51.02
CA MET A 1 29.07 24.90 -50.93
C MET A 1 28.99 23.54 -50.22
N SER A 2 29.89 22.57 -50.47
CA SER A 2 29.85 21.23 -49.83
C SER A 2 29.98 21.19 -48.29
N SER A 3 30.68 22.13 -47.64
CA SER A 3 30.91 22.08 -46.19
C SER A 3 29.74 22.55 -45.33
N GLY A 4 28.92 23.48 -45.83
CA GLY A 4 27.74 23.99 -45.12
C GLY A 4 26.59 22.97 -45.07
N TYR A 5 26.41 22.21 -46.16
CA TYR A 5 25.43 21.12 -46.22
C TYR A 5 25.78 19.99 -45.25
N ALA A 6 27.05 19.60 -45.17
CA ALA A 6 27.51 18.57 -44.23
C ALA A 6 27.28 18.97 -42.76
N ALA A 7 27.57 20.23 -42.40
CA ALA A 7 27.35 20.74 -41.05
C ALA A 7 25.85 20.84 -40.68
N LEU A 8 24.99 21.21 -41.63
CA LEU A 8 23.54 21.23 -41.42
C LEU A 8 22.96 19.81 -41.27
N GLU A 9 23.42 18.88 -42.11
CA GLU A 9 23.01 17.47 -42.04
C GLU A 9 23.43 16.83 -40.70
N GLU A 10 24.62 17.16 -40.20
CA GLU A 10 25.09 16.71 -38.89
C GLU A 10 24.25 17.27 -37.75
N LYS A 11 23.88 18.56 -37.78
CA LYS A 11 22.99 19.19 -36.80
C LYS A 11 21.59 18.53 -36.78
N ILE A 12 21.02 18.23 -37.96
CA ILE A 12 19.72 17.54 -38.08
C ILE A 12 19.81 16.11 -37.55
N LYS A 13 20.87 15.36 -37.91
CA LYS A 13 21.10 14.00 -37.37
C LYS A 13 21.24 14.02 -35.85
N ARG A 14 21.92 15.02 -35.30
CA ARG A 14 22.05 15.20 -33.85
C ARG A 14 20.70 15.48 -33.19
N LEU A 15 19.90 16.41 -33.72
CA LEU A 15 18.53 16.68 -33.23
C LEU A 15 17.66 15.43 -33.22
N ASN A 16 17.65 14.65 -34.31
CA ASN A 16 16.85 13.42 -34.38
C ASN A 16 17.29 12.38 -33.34
N ARG A 17 18.60 12.20 -33.13
CA ARG A 17 19.12 11.28 -32.10
C ARG A 17 18.70 11.71 -30.70
N ILE A 18 18.70 13.02 -30.44
CA ILE A 18 18.26 13.58 -29.16
C ILE A 18 16.76 13.38 -28.98
N GLY A 19 15.94 13.67 -29.99
CA GLY A 19 14.50 13.42 -29.94
C GLY A 19 14.17 11.97 -29.60
N VAL A 20 14.89 11.00 -30.19
CA VAL A 20 14.77 9.58 -29.84
C VAL A 20 15.19 9.32 -28.39
N ALA A 21 16.34 9.84 -27.95
CA ALA A 21 16.83 9.67 -26.57
C ALA A 21 15.84 10.25 -25.54
N LEU A 22 15.35 11.47 -25.76
CA LEU A 22 14.36 12.14 -24.91
C LEU A 22 13.06 11.33 -24.81
N SER A 23 12.60 10.73 -25.92
CA SER A 23 11.37 9.92 -25.92
C SER A 23 11.47 8.61 -25.15
N SER A 24 12.69 8.06 -25.00
CA SER A 24 12.95 6.80 -24.31
C SER A 24 13.19 6.94 -22.81
N GLN A 25 13.49 8.17 -22.35
CA GLN A 25 13.82 8.44 -20.97
C GLN A 25 12.55 8.65 -20.14
N THR A 26 12.38 7.84 -19.11
CA THR A 26 11.24 7.93 -18.18
C THR A 26 11.59 8.65 -16.89
N ASP A 27 12.88 8.76 -16.55
CA ASP A 27 13.34 9.51 -15.39
C ASP A 27 13.38 11.00 -15.73
N LEU A 28 12.50 11.79 -15.09
CA LEU A 28 12.38 13.22 -15.32
C LEU A 28 13.72 13.94 -15.07
N ARG A 29 14.46 13.60 -14.00
CA ARG A 29 15.70 14.29 -13.67
C ARG A 29 16.78 14.06 -14.72
N LEU A 30 16.96 12.82 -15.16
CA LEU A 30 17.89 12.49 -16.24
C LEU A 30 17.48 13.14 -17.56
N LEU A 31 16.18 13.24 -17.83
CA LEU A 31 15.64 13.94 -19.00
C LEU A 31 15.99 15.44 -18.96
N LEU A 32 15.72 16.12 -17.85
CA LEU A 32 16.01 17.55 -17.69
C LEU A 32 17.51 17.85 -17.83
N ASP A 33 18.38 17.02 -17.24
CA ASP A 33 19.84 17.16 -17.36
C ASP A 33 20.31 17.02 -18.82
N MET A 34 19.77 16.04 -19.54
CA MET A 34 20.07 15.82 -20.95
C MET A 34 19.66 17.02 -21.82
N ILE A 35 18.49 17.62 -21.56
CA ILE A 35 17.99 18.79 -22.31
C ILE A 35 18.95 19.97 -22.16
N VAL A 36 19.38 20.29 -20.94
CA VAL A 36 20.30 21.40 -20.68
C VAL A 36 21.66 21.13 -21.35
N LYS A 37 22.16 19.90 -21.22
CA LYS A 37 23.43 19.48 -21.81
C LYS A 37 23.43 19.62 -23.33
N GLU A 38 22.37 19.14 -23.99
CA GLU A 38 22.26 19.23 -25.45
C GLU A 38 22.04 20.67 -25.92
N GLY A 39 21.21 21.44 -25.21
CA GLY A 39 21.00 22.86 -25.51
C GLY A 39 22.32 23.64 -25.49
N ARG A 40 23.11 23.48 -24.42
CA ARG A 40 24.46 24.06 -24.31
C ARG A 40 25.40 23.55 -25.39
N GLY A 41 25.34 22.26 -25.71
CA GLY A 41 26.17 21.63 -26.72
C GLY A 41 25.86 22.06 -28.17
N PHE A 42 24.67 22.58 -28.44
CA PHE A 42 24.32 23.15 -29.75
C PHE A 42 24.77 24.61 -29.91
N THR A 43 24.71 25.38 -28.82
CA THR A 43 25.04 26.81 -28.80
C THR A 43 26.46 27.12 -28.34
N ASN A 44 27.20 26.10 -27.90
CA ASN A 44 28.49 26.24 -27.24
C ASN A 44 28.41 27.15 -26.01
N SER A 45 27.39 26.96 -25.18
CA SER A 45 27.13 27.78 -23.99
C SER A 45 27.89 27.28 -22.77
N ASP A 46 28.54 28.22 -22.07
CA ASP A 46 29.29 27.95 -20.84
C ASP A 46 28.38 27.39 -19.73
N ALA A 47 27.15 27.89 -19.63
CA ALA A 47 26.19 27.45 -18.63
C ALA A 47 24.76 27.35 -19.18
N GLY A 48 23.91 26.65 -18.44
CA GLY A 48 22.49 26.55 -18.74
C GLY A 48 21.69 26.15 -17.51
N SER A 49 20.43 26.57 -17.48
CA SER A 49 19.48 26.21 -16.46
C SER A 49 18.11 25.90 -17.05
N LEU A 50 17.35 25.07 -16.35
CA LEU A 50 15.99 24.71 -16.73
C LEU A 50 15.06 24.91 -15.56
N TYR A 51 13.95 25.62 -15.83
CA TYR A 51 12.89 25.90 -14.89
C TYR A 51 11.63 25.17 -15.31
N ILE A 52 10.94 24.51 -14.38
CA ILE A 52 9.61 23.94 -14.61
C ILE A 52 8.56 24.84 -13.97
N LYS A 53 7.48 25.10 -14.69
CA LYS A 53 6.35 25.88 -14.19
C LYS A 53 5.46 25.01 -13.32
N GLU A 54 5.24 25.44 -12.08
CA GLU A 54 4.31 24.81 -11.14
C GLU A 54 3.41 25.87 -10.51
N GLY A 55 2.15 25.91 -10.95
CA GLY A 55 1.19 26.94 -10.53
C GLY A 55 1.67 28.35 -10.87
N ASP A 56 1.84 29.18 -9.83
CA ASP A 56 2.30 30.57 -9.90
C ASP A 56 3.82 30.73 -9.67
N LYS A 57 4.59 29.65 -9.81
CA LYS A 57 6.04 29.63 -9.56
C LYS A 57 6.80 28.89 -10.66
N LEU A 58 8.08 29.22 -10.77
CA LEU A 58 9.07 28.49 -11.56
C LEU A 58 10.00 27.75 -10.59
N ILE A 59 10.04 26.44 -10.69
CA ILE A 59 10.93 25.57 -9.92
C ILE A 59 12.22 25.40 -10.69
N PHE A 60 13.33 25.76 -10.06
CA PHE A 60 14.66 25.56 -10.60
C PHE A 60 15.07 24.08 -10.46
N GLU A 61 15.12 23.35 -11.57
CA GLU A 61 15.35 21.89 -11.54
C GLU A 61 16.79 21.50 -11.86
N VAL A 62 17.40 22.18 -12.83
CA VAL A 62 18.74 21.83 -13.34
C VAL A 62 19.58 23.08 -13.55
N ALA A 63 20.85 22.99 -13.15
CA ALA A 63 21.91 23.92 -13.51
C ALA A 63 23.12 23.13 -14.02
N GLN A 64 23.79 23.65 -15.04
CA GLN A 64 25.11 23.18 -15.46
C GLN A 64 25.98 24.37 -15.81
N ASN A 65 27.26 24.36 -15.41
CA ASN A 65 28.19 25.46 -15.65
C ASN A 65 29.64 24.96 -15.74
N ASP A 66 30.21 24.93 -16.95
CA ASP A 66 31.55 24.37 -17.17
C ASP A 66 32.65 25.17 -16.49
N THR A 67 32.52 26.51 -16.43
CA THR A 67 33.52 27.38 -15.80
C THR A 67 33.57 27.20 -14.28
N LEU A 68 32.41 27.04 -13.64
CA LEU A 68 32.35 26.78 -12.19
C LEU A 68 32.75 25.34 -11.87
N ASP A 69 32.31 24.36 -12.66
CA ASP A 69 32.65 22.95 -12.49
C ASP A 69 34.17 22.73 -12.53
N LYS A 70 34.88 23.41 -13.46
CA LYS A 70 36.35 23.37 -13.54
C LYS A 70 37.06 24.03 -12.36
N ARG A 71 36.41 24.99 -11.69
CA ARG A 71 37.00 25.78 -10.60
C ARG A 71 36.85 25.11 -9.24
N LEU A 72 35.68 24.51 -8.99
CA LEU A 72 35.30 23.96 -7.69
C LEU A 72 35.58 22.44 -7.57
N GLY A 73 35.86 21.75 -8.69
CA GLY A 73 36.04 20.30 -8.73
C GLY A 73 34.73 19.54 -8.48
N GLU A 74 34.73 18.21 -8.69
CA GLU A 74 33.51 17.38 -8.55
C GLU A 74 32.91 17.38 -7.12
N HIS A 75 33.69 17.78 -6.11
CA HIS A 75 33.36 17.64 -4.68
C HIS A 75 32.55 18.81 -4.09
N GLU A 76 32.47 19.95 -4.76
CA GLU A 76 31.64 21.09 -4.36
C GLU A 76 30.66 21.45 -5.48
N ARG A 77 29.90 20.45 -5.96
CA ARG A 77 28.53 20.73 -6.39
C ARG A 77 27.79 21.24 -5.16
N GLU A 78 28.05 22.47 -4.71
CA GLU A 78 27.16 23.13 -3.75
C GLU A 78 25.76 22.89 -4.29
N ALA A 79 24.99 22.14 -3.51
CA ALA A 79 23.70 21.65 -3.92
C ALA A 79 22.91 22.84 -4.44
N PHE A 80 22.67 22.89 -5.75
CA PHE A 80 21.67 23.79 -6.32
C PHE A 80 20.34 23.31 -5.76
N ILE A 81 20.00 23.78 -4.56
CA ILE A 81 18.74 23.48 -3.91
C ILE A 81 17.67 24.09 -4.81
N PRO A 82 16.70 23.30 -5.30
CA PRO A 82 15.55 23.84 -6.01
C PRO A 82 14.93 24.94 -5.16
N PHE A 83 14.96 26.17 -5.67
CA PHE A 83 14.27 27.29 -5.02
C PHE A 83 13.16 27.77 -5.95
N PRO A 84 11.96 28.04 -5.41
CA PRO A 84 10.87 28.55 -6.20
C PRO A 84 11.13 30.02 -6.52
N LEU A 85 11.04 30.36 -7.80
CA LEU A 85 11.03 31.74 -8.29
C LEU A 85 9.56 32.15 -8.54
N PRO A 86 9.08 33.28 -8.01
CA PRO A 86 7.71 33.72 -8.27
C PRO A 86 7.53 34.03 -9.76
N LEU A 87 6.41 33.58 -10.35
CA LEU A 87 6.10 33.79 -11.75
C LEU A 87 5.71 35.25 -11.99
N THR A 88 6.72 36.09 -12.25
CA THR A 88 6.57 37.53 -12.45
C THR A 88 7.33 37.98 -13.69
N LYS A 89 6.82 39.03 -14.33
CA LYS A 89 7.51 39.68 -15.46
C LYS A 89 8.87 40.27 -15.07
N LYS A 90 9.10 40.55 -13.78
CA LYS A 90 10.34 41.17 -13.29
C LYS A 90 11.58 40.31 -13.48
N SER A 91 11.45 38.99 -13.49
CA SER A 91 12.57 38.09 -13.75
C SER A 91 12.62 37.71 -15.23
N ILE A 92 13.81 37.53 -15.79
CA ILE A 92 13.97 37.11 -17.21
C ILE A 92 13.22 35.79 -17.46
N ALA A 93 13.46 34.76 -16.65
CA ALA A 93 12.76 33.47 -16.78
C ALA A 93 11.24 33.61 -16.59
N GLY A 94 10.78 34.39 -15.60
CA GLY A 94 9.36 34.62 -15.35
C GLY A 94 8.66 35.41 -16.47
N TYR A 95 9.35 36.36 -17.11
CA TYR A 95 8.85 37.07 -18.28
C TYR A 95 8.59 36.11 -19.43
N VAL A 96 9.57 35.27 -19.76
CA VAL A 96 9.43 34.26 -20.83
C VAL A 96 8.32 33.27 -20.50
N ALA A 97 8.26 32.79 -19.26
CA ALA A 97 7.22 31.86 -18.82
C ALA A 97 5.79 32.43 -18.87
N LEU A 98 5.63 33.76 -18.70
CA LEU A 98 4.34 34.44 -18.75
C LEU A 98 3.91 34.85 -20.15
N THR A 99 4.86 35.25 -20.98
CA THR A 99 4.59 35.85 -22.30
C THR A 99 4.71 34.85 -23.43
N GLY A 100 5.49 33.79 -23.26
CA GLY A 100 5.87 32.87 -24.33
C GLY A 100 6.81 33.51 -25.37
N ILE A 101 7.39 34.67 -25.07
CA ILE A 101 8.31 35.37 -25.97
C ILE A 101 9.74 34.96 -25.64
N THR A 102 10.47 34.44 -26.62
CA THR A 102 11.91 34.16 -26.52
C THR A 102 12.70 35.45 -26.31
N LEU A 103 13.64 35.43 -25.36
CA LEU A 103 14.57 36.54 -25.12
C LEU A 103 15.99 36.15 -25.53
N ASN A 104 16.57 36.89 -26.47
CA ASN A 104 17.99 36.80 -26.84
C ASN A 104 18.69 38.11 -26.44
N ILE A 105 19.37 38.06 -25.30
CA ILE A 105 19.99 39.22 -24.65
C ILE A 105 21.49 39.16 -24.93
N SER A 106 22.01 40.16 -25.65
CA SER A 106 23.44 40.22 -25.99
C SER A 106 24.33 40.52 -24.78
N ASP A 107 23.85 41.38 -23.88
CA ASP A 107 24.50 41.70 -22.61
C ASP A 107 23.45 42.04 -21.53
N VAL A 108 23.32 41.19 -20.52
CA VAL A 108 22.35 41.37 -19.42
C VAL A 108 22.64 42.60 -18.54
N TYR A 109 23.86 43.15 -18.56
CA TYR A 109 24.20 44.36 -17.81
C TYR A 109 23.72 45.64 -18.50
N HIS A 110 23.29 45.57 -19.76
CA HIS A 110 22.68 46.68 -20.48
C HIS A 110 21.17 46.82 -20.23
N LEU A 111 20.56 45.90 -19.49
CA LEU A 111 19.16 46.01 -19.08
C LEU A 111 18.97 47.20 -18.13
N THR A 112 17.89 47.94 -18.36
CA THR A 112 17.55 49.18 -17.64
C THR A 112 16.28 49.01 -16.81
N GLU A 113 16.00 49.92 -15.88
CA GLU A 113 14.75 49.92 -15.10
C GLU A 113 13.48 50.13 -15.93
N LYS A 114 13.61 50.49 -17.22
CA LYS A 114 12.49 50.64 -18.15
C LYS A 114 12.06 49.32 -18.79
N ASP A 115 12.91 48.29 -18.72
CA ASP A 115 12.60 46.98 -19.27
C ASP A 115 11.63 46.24 -18.35
N GLU A 116 10.72 45.42 -18.92
CA GLU A 116 9.72 44.69 -18.12
C GLU A 116 10.34 43.64 -17.19
N TYR A 117 11.60 43.26 -17.45
CA TYR A 117 12.38 42.25 -16.75
C TYR A 117 13.77 42.78 -16.37
N SER A 118 14.38 42.20 -15.33
CA SER A 118 15.70 42.58 -14.82
C SER A 118 16.59 41.36 -14.53
N PHE A 119 17.90 41.60 -14.57
CA PHE A 119 18.92 40.60 -14.24
C PHE A 119 19.33 40.70 -12.77
N ASN A 120 19.20 39.59 -12.04
CA ASN A 120 19.70 39.48 -10.67
C ASN A 120 21.21 39.12 -10.69
N ARG A 121 22.04 40.00 -10.13
CA ARG A 121 23.51 39.87 -10.07
C ARG A 121 24.04 39.09 -8.86
N ASP A 122 23.19 38.71 -7.91
CA ASP A 122 23.57 38.06 -6.66
C ASP A 122 24.31 36.73 -6.90
N PHE A 123 23.93 35.99 -7.93
CA PHE A 123 24.61 34.75 -8.31
C PHE A 123 26.02 35.03 -8.82
N ASP A 124 26.16 35.98 -9.74
CA ASP A 124 27.43 36.40 -10.34
C ASP A 124 28.41 36.91 -9.28
N ILE A 125 27.92 37.73 -8.34
CA ILE A 125 28.72 38.28 -7.23
C ILE A 125 29.18 37.16 -6.29
N ARG A 126 28.28 36.28 -5.86
CA ARG A 126 28.61 35.20 -4.90
C ARG A 126 29.60 34.19 -5.49
N ASN A 127 29.47 33.87 -6.77
CA ASN A 127 30.26 32.82 -7.42
C ASN A 127 31.46 33.34 -8.21
N ASN A 128 31.69 34.67 -8.20
CA ASN A 128 32.68 35.33 -9.06
C ASN A 128 32.59 34.83 -10.51
N TYR A 129 31.37 34.88 -11.04
CA TYR A 129 30.99 34.47 -12.39
C TYR A 129 30.39 35.69 -13.11
N LYS A 130 30.56 35.79 -14.43
CA LYS A 130 30.04 36.93 -15.21
C LYS A 130 29.11 36.44 -16.31
N THR A 131 27.82 36.58 -16.07
CA THR A 131 26.76 36.33 -17.05
C THR A 131 26.68 37.52 -18.01
N THR A 132 26.96 37.33 -19.30
CA THR A 132 26.94 38.40 -20.31
C THR A 132 25.82 38.15 -21.32
N SER A 133 25.98 37.19 -22.22
CA SER A 133 24.93 36.85 -23.20
C SER A 133 23.97 35.82 -22.63
N MET A 134 22.67 35.94 -22.90
CA MET A 134 21.66 35.00 -22.42
C MET A 134 20.60 34.72 -23.48
N LEU A 135 20.30 33.44 -23.71
CA LEU A 135 19.20 32.99 -24.57
C LEU A 135 18.19 32.24 -23.71
N VAL A 136 16.96 32.75 -23.64
CA VAL A 136 15.90 32.24 -22.76
C VAL A 136 14.69 31.90 -23.61
N ILE A 137 14.33 30.62 -23.65
CA ILE A 137 13.33 30.08 -24.57
C ILE A 137 12.20 29.42 -23.76
N PRO A 138 10.92 29.69 -24.10
CA PRO A 138 9.81 28.99 -23.47
C PRO A 138 9.77 27.53 -23.92
N MET A 139 9.47 26.64 -22.99
CA MET A 139 9.20 25.24 -23.28
C MET A 139 7.70 25.09 -23.44
N THR A 140 7.23 25.17 -24.67
CA THR A 140 5.81 25.12 -25.00
C THR A 140 5.46 23.74 -25.56
N ASP A 141 4.37 23.16 -25.08
CA ASP A 141 3.84 21.91 -25.62
C ASP A 141 2.92 22.14 -26.85
N HIS A 142 2.32 21.05 -27.33
CA HIS A 142 1.47 21.05 -28.52
C HIS A 142 0.11 21.73 -28.33
N GLU A 143 -0.32 21.97 -27.08
CA GLU A 143 -1.54 22.71 -26.73
C GLU A 143 -1.26 24.21 -26.55
N GLY A 144 0.00 24.63 -26.67
CA GLY A 144 0.41 26.01 -26.47
C GLY A 144 0.66 26.36 -24.99
N GLU A 145 0.66 25.38 -24.09
CA GLU A 145 0.96 25.61 -22.67
C GLU A 145 2.47 25.67 -22.46
N ILE A 146 2.91 26.70 -21.74
CA ILE A 146 4.32 26.84 -21.34
C ILE A 146 4.53 26.04 -20.05
N ILE A 147 5.23 24.92 -20.17
CA ILE A 147 5.51 24.03 -19.04
C ILE A 147 6.80 24.40 -18.30
N GLY A 148 7.60 25.29 -18.86
CA GLY A 148 8.92 25.63 -18.33
C GLY A 148 9.70 26.59 -19.21
N VAL A 149 10.95 26.84 -18.82
CA VAL A 149 11.86 27.75 -19.51
C VAL A 149 13.25 27.14 -19.54
N LEU A 150 13.85 27.12 -20.74
CA LEU A 150 15.25 26.77 -20.94
C LEU A 150 16.07 28.05 -21.06
N GLN A 151 17.05 28.22 -20.19
CA GLN A 151 17.96 29.36 -20.17
C GLN A 151 19.38 28.89 -20.48
N LEU A 152 19.99 29.48 -21.50
CA LEU A 152 21.37 29.25 -21.88
C LEU A 152 22.18 30.53 -21.65
N ILE A 153 23.37 30.38 -21.07
CA ILE A 153 24.18 31.50 -20.59
C ILE A 153 25.57 31.44 -21.23
N ASN A 154 26.05 32.59 -21.69
CA ASN A 154 27.38 32.79 -22.28
C ASN A 154 27.68 31.86 -23.46
N ALA A 155 27.19 32.20 -24.65
CA ALA A 155 27.64 31.51 -25.87
C ALA A 155 29.12 31.82 -26.11
N LEU A 156 29.92 30.80 -26.41
CA LEU A 156 31.36 30.93 -26.60
C LEU A 156 31.75 30.78 -28.07
N ASP A 157 32.67 31.61 -28.54
CA ASP A 157 33.32 31.39 -29.82
C ASP A 157 34.41 30.30 -29.74
N LYS A 158 35.08 30.00 -30.87
CA LYS A 158 36.14 28.98 -30.93
C LYS A 158 37.35 29.29 -30.04
N THR A 159 37.50 30.53 -29.59
CA THR A 159 38.58 30.98 -28.71
C THR A 159 38.18 30.98 -27.24
N GLY A 160 36.93 30.64 -26.93
CA GLY A 160 36.38 30.66 -25.58
C GLY A 160 35.91 32.04 -25.13
N LYS A 161 35.78 33.02 -26.04
CA LYS A 161 35.27 34.35 -25.72
C LYS A 161 33.74 34.37 -25.78
N VAL A 162 33.11 35.05 -24.82
CA VAL A 162 31.65 35.22 -24.80
C VAL A 162 31.19 36.11 -25.96
N ILE A 163 30.20 35.63 -26.70
CA ILE A 163 29.57 36.29 -27.85
C ILE A 163 28.04 36.33 -27.68
N PRO A 164 27.33 37.30 -28.30
CA PRO A 164 25.88 37.25 -28.40
C PRO A 164 25.42 35.97 -29.13
N TYR A 165 24.24 35.44 -28.77
CA TYR A 165 23.69 34.27 -29.47
C TYR A 165 23.27 34.65 -30.89
N PRO A 166 23.78 33.95 -31.93
CA PRO A 166 23.27 34.07 -33.29
C PRO A 166 21.78 33.76 -33.36
N LYS A 167 21.04 34.49 -34.20
CA LYS A 167 19.59 34.30 -34.37
C LYS A 167 19.22 32.88 -34.82
N GLU A 168 20.08 32.20 -35.56
CA GLU A 168 19.90 30.79 -35.95
C GLU A 168 19.81 29.82 -34.76
N PHE A 169 20.34 30.19 -33.59
CA PHE A 169 20.22 29.38 -32.37
C PHE A 169 18.84 29.51 -31.73
N GLU A 170 18.12 30.62 -31.96
CA GLU A 170 16.75 30.78 -31.45
C GLU A 170 15.84 29.68 -32.03
N ASP A 171 15.83 29.50 -33.35
CA ASP A 171 15.00 28.49 -34.01
C ASP A 171 15.39 27.06 -33.62
N LEU A 172 16.70 26.80 -33.58
CA LEU A 172 17.26 25.49 -33.22
C LEU A 172 16.88 25.08 -31.79
N ILE A 173 17.10 25.98 -30.83
CA ILE A 173 16.82 25.70 -29.42
C ILE A 173 15.32 25.74 -29.14
N SER A 174 14.53 26.54 -29.88
CA SER A 174 13.06 26.47 -29.80
C SER A 174 12.55 25.09 -30.21
N SER A 175 13.10 24.50 -31.28
CA SER A 175 12.75 23.13 -31.69
C SER A 175 13.09 22.10 -30.61
N LEU A 176 14.29 22.20 -30.02
CA LEU A 176 14.70 21.33 -28.91
C LEU A 176 13.79 21.52 -27.68
N ALA A 177 13.48 22.78 -27.33
CA ALA A 177 12.64 23.12 -26.19
C ALA A 177 11.21 22.57 -26.35
N SER A 178 10.64 22.61 -27.55
CA SER A 178 9.33 21.99 -27.82
C SER A 178 9.36 20.46 -27.74
N GLN A 179 10.40 19.79 -28.27
CA GLN A 179 10.54 18.33 -28.14
C GLN A 179 10.72 17.91 -26.67
N ALA A 180 11.56 18.64 -25.97
CA ALA A 180 11.79 18.50 -24.54
C ALA A 180 10.48 18.71 -23.75
N ALA A 181 9.67 19.70 -24.12
CA ALA A 181 8.40 19.98 -23.46
C ALA A 181 7.45 18.77 -23.53
N VAL A 182 7.30 18.19 -24.73
CA VAL A 182 6.47 16.99 -24.92
C VAL A 182 6.98 15.82 -24.08
N ALA A 183 8.29 15.57 -24.06
CA ALA A 183 8.88 14.49 -23.28
C ALA A 183 8.69 14.68 -21.76
N ILE A 184 8.89 15.90 -21.26
CA ILE A 184 8.68 16.26 -19.85
C ILE A 184 7.22 16.06 -19.46
N ARG A 185 6.27 16.56 -20.27
CA ARG A 185 4.83 16.39 -20.01
C ARG A 185 4.47 14.91 -19.96
N ASN A 186 4.97 14.10 -20.89
CA ASN A 186 4.75 12.66 -20.88
C ASN A 186 5.33 11.98 -19.63
N ALA A 187 6.56 12.30 -19.23
CA ALA A 187 7.18 11.77 -18.03
C ALA A 187 6.39 12.16 -16.76
N LYS A 188 5.93 13.41 -16.67
CA LYS A 188 5.09 13.90 -15.57
C LYS A 188 3.73 13.19 -15.52
N LEU A 189 3.05 13.04 -16.66
CA LEU A 189 1.79 12.30 -16.76
C LEU A 189 1.95 10.84 -16.31
N ILE A 190 3.01 10.15 -16.73
CA ILE A 190 3.30 8.78 -16.28
C ILE A 190 3.51 8.72 -14.76
N GLN A 191 4.26 9.68 -14.20
CA GLN A 191 4.50 9.75 -12.77
C GLN A 191 3.21 10.05 -11.99
N ASP A 192 2.36 10.95 -12.48
CA ASP A 192 1.07 11.29 -11.86
C ASP A 192 0.12 10.09 -11.87
N ILE A 193 0.05 9.34 -12.98
CA ILE A 193 -0.71 8.08 -13.06
C ILE A 193 -0.19 7.08 -12.03
N LYS A 194 1.13 6.93 -11.90
CA LYS A 194 1.73 6.04 -10.89
C LYS A 194 1.37 6.47 -9.47
N ASN A 195 1.48 7.76 -9.16
CA ASN A 195 1.15 8.31 -7.84
C ASN A 195 -0.33 8.10 -7.49
N LEU A 196 -1.23 8.36 -8.46
CA LEU A 196 -2.66 8.14 -8.30
C LEU A 196 -2.98 6.67 -8.05
N PHE A 197 -2.36 5.77 -8.82
CA PHE A 197 -2.52 4.33 -8.66
C PHE A 197 -2.06 3.87 -7.27
N GLU A 198 -0.87 4.30 -6.82
CA GLU A 198 -0.37 3.97 -5.49
C GLU A 198 -1.26 4.50 -4.36
N ALA A 199 -1.77 5.73 -4.51
CA ALA A 199 -2.68 6.31 -3.54
C ALA A 199 -3.99 5.52 -3.45
N LEU A 200 -4.54 5.09 -4.59
CA LEU A 200 -5.74 4.27 -4.65
C LEU A 200 -5.52 2.90 -3.98
N VAL A 201 -4.39 2.23 -4.27
CA VAL A 201 -4.03 0.95 -3.64
C VAL A 201 -3.97 1.09 -2.12
N LYS A 202 -3.24 2.10 -1.61
CA LYS A 202 -3.11 2.36 -0.17
C LYS A 202 -4.45 2.69 0.47
N TYR A 203 -5.27 3.52 -0.18
CA TYR A 203 -6.60 3.88 0.30
C TYR A 203 -7.52 2.67 0.38
N SER A 204 -7.60 1.86 -0.68
CA SER A 204 -8.43 0.65 -0.71
C SER A 204 -8.02 -0.35 0.37
N ALA A 205 -6.72 -0.58 0.55
CA ALA A 205 -6.22 -1.45 1.61
C ALA A 205 -6.60 -0.91 3.00
N THR A 206 -6.40 0.39 3.23
CA THR A 206 -6.74 1.04 4.52
C THR A 206 -8.24 0.97 4.82
N ALA A 207 -9.09 1.11 3.80
CA ALA A 207 -10.54 1.02 3.95
C ALA A 207 -11.01 -0.40 4.30
N ILE A 208 -10.36 -1.44 3.76
CA ILE A 208 -10.63 -2.83 4.13
C ILE A 208 -10.10 -3.13 5.53
N ASP A 209 -8.89 -2.70 5.85
CA ASP A 209 -8.31 -2.80 7.18
C ASP A 209 -9.21 -2.15 8.25
N ALA A 210 -9.95 -1.09 7.91
CA ALA A 210 -10.87 -0.41 8.82
C ALA A 210 -12.18 -1.20 9.11
N ARG A 211 -12.52 -2.21 8.30
CA ARG A 211 -13.69 -3.09 8.55
C ARG A 211 -13.47 -4.08 9.67
N SER A 212 -12.23 -4.25 10.13
CA SER A 212 -11.94 -4.97 11.36
C SER A 212 -11.12 -4.05 12.26
N PRO A 213 -11.61 -3.70 13.46
CA PRO A 213 -10.91 -2.78 14.37
C PRO A 213 -9.47 -3.19 14.73
N HIS A 214 -9.05 -4.42 14.38
CA HIS A 214 -7.78 -5.06 14.74
C HIS A 214 -6.80 -5.19 13.57
N THR A 215 -7.16 -4.67 12.39
CA THR A 215 -6.30 -4.72 11.19
C THR A 215 -5.76 -3.35 10.79
N ALA A 216 -5.88 -2.32 11.64
CA ALA A 216 -5.43 -0.98 11.31
C ALA A 216 -3.93 -0.95 10.96
N GLY A 217 -3.61 -0.60 9.70
CA GLY A 217 -2.24 -0.55 9.19
C GLY A 217 -1.57 -1.92 9.00
N HIS A 218 -2.33 -3.02 9.10
CA HIS A 218 -1.84 -4.38 8.87
C HIS A 218 -1.31 -4.53 7.45
N SER A 219 -2.10 -4.17 6.44
CA SER A 219 -1.71 -4.29 5.03
C SER A 219 -0.42 -3.51 4.72
N ARG A 220 -0.23 -2.37 5.40
CA ARG A 220 1.00 -1.57 5.32
C ARG A 220 2.21 -2.32 5.87
N ARG A 221 2.11 -2.83 7.11
CA ARG A 221 3.22 -3.52 7.78
C ARG A 221 3.59 -4.79 7.03
N VAL A 222 2.60 -5.54 6.54
CA VAL A 222 2.84 -6.73 5.71
C VAL A 222 3.59 -6.38 4.43
N ALA A 223 3.18 -5.33 3.72
CA ALA A 223 3.88 -4.89 2.52
C ALA A 223 5.32 -4.42 2.80
N GLU A 224 5.53 -3.60 3.84
CA GLU A 224 6.85 -3.08 4.20
C GLU A 224 7.82 -4.19 4.66
N LEU A 225 7.36 -5.10 5.53
CA LEU A 225 8.15 -6.24 5.98
C LEU A 225 8.45 -7.22 4.85
N SER A 226 7.48 -7.48 3.97
CA SER A 226 7.70 -8.34 2.80
C SER A 226 8.81 -7.81 1.88
N ILE A 227 8.83 -6.49 1.67
CA ILE A 227 9.90 -5.84 0.90
C ILE A 227 11.24 -5.92 1.61
N LYS A 228 11.28 -5.74 2.93
CA LYS A 228 12.50 -5.90 3.74
C LYS A 228 13.06 -7.33 3.64
N VAL A 229 12.20 -8.35 3.63
CA VAL A 229 12.60 -9.75 3.41
C VAL A 229 13.20 -9.93 2.01
N ALA A 230 12.51 -9.48 0.96
CA ALA A 230 12.99 -9.65 -0.42
C ALA A 230 14.29 -8.88 -0.71
N ASP A 231 14.44 -7.66 -0.16
CA ASP A 231 15.67 -6.88 -0.25
C ASP A 231 16.84 -7.57 0.47
N THR A 232 16.58 -8.21 1.62
CA THR A 232 17.58 -9.00 2.33
C THR A 232 18.01 -10.21 1.49
N ILE A 233 17.07 -10.93 0.86
CA ILE A 233 17.38 -12.02 -0.08
C ILE A 233 18.25 -11.54 -1.24
N ASN A 234 17.94 -10.37 -1.81
CA ASN A 234 18.75 -9.77 -2.87
C ASN A 234 20.20 -9.49 -2.44
N LYS A 235 20.42 -9.16 -1.17
CA LYS A 235 21.74 -8.89 -0.60
C LYS A 235 22.49 -10.15 -0.16
N GLU A 236 21.82 -11.28 0.01
CA GLU A 236 22.45 -12.54 0.40
C GLU A 236 23.45 -13.03 -0.65
N LYS A 237 24.63 -13.43 -0.16
CA LYS A 237 25.76 -13.92 -0.96
C LYS A 237 26.01 -15.42 -0.80
N GLY A 238 25.29 -16.08 0.11
CA GLY A 238 25.39 -17.52 0.36
C GLY A 238 24.16 -18.05 1.08
N GLY A 239 24.05 -19.37 1.21
CA GLY A 239 22.93 -20.04 1.86
C GLY A 239 21.74 -20.34 0.95
N PRO A 240 20.65 -20.92 1.50
CA PRO A 240 19.58 -21.59 0.73
C PRO A 240 18.72 -20.67 -0.17
N LEU A 241 18.86 -19.35 -0.04
CA LEU A 241 18.12 -18.33 -0.80
C LEU A 241 19.01 -17.52 -1.73
N SER A 242 20.33 -17.79 -1.78
CA SER A 242 21.29 -16.98 -2.52
C SER A 242 21.09 -17.00 -4.04
N ASP A 243 20.52 -18.08 -4.59
CA ASP A 243 20.19 -18.22 -6.00
C ASP A 243 18.94 -17.41 -6.42
N ILE A 244 18.17 -16.90 -5.45
CA ILE A 244 16.95 -16.13 -5.71
C ILE A 244 17.31 -14.65 -5.75
N LYS A 245 16.92 -13.99 -6.85
CA LYS A 245 17.03 -12.54 -7.00
C LYS A 245 15.73 -11.98 -7.54
N PHE A 246 15.22 -10.95 -6.86
CA PHE A 246 14.07 -10.17 -7.27
C PHE A 246 14.53 -8.97 -8.08
N SER A 247 14.05 -8.87 -9.31
CA SER A 247 14.13 -7.67 -10.13
C SER A 247 13.34 -6.51 -9.50
N LEU A 248 13.62 -5.28 -9.94
CA LEU A 248 12.84 -4.10 -9.52
C LEU A 248 11.33 -4.26 -9.81
N LEU A 249 10.98 -4.99 -10.88
CA LEU A 249 9.60 -5.28 -11.23
C LEU A 249 8.96 -6.26 -10.24
N GLU A 250 9.65 -7.35 -9.88
CA GLU A 250 9.15 -8.33 -8.92
C GLU A 250 9.04 -7.76 -7.50
N MET A 251 9.94 -6.83 -7.13
CA MET A 251 9.83 -6.06 -5.89
C MET A 251 8.57 -5.21 -5.88
N GLU A 252 8.23 -4.57 -7.00
CA GLU A 252 7.00 -3.79 -7.12
C GLU A 252 5.74 -4.68 -7.09
N GLU A 253 5.77 -5.84 -7.75
CA GLU A 253 4.69 -6.83 -7.67
C GLU A 253 4.45 -7.28 -6.23
N LEU A 254 5.53 -7.60 -5.50
CA LEU A 254 5.47 -7.98 -4.09
C LEU A 254 4.87 -6.85 -3.23
N ARG A 255 5.29 -5.60 -3.47
CA ARG A 255 4.79 -4.44 -2.73
C ARG A 255 3.28 -4.27 -2.91
N ILE A 256 2.81 -4.23 -4.15
CA ILE A 256 1.40 -4.02 -4.46
C ILE A 256 0.56 -5.22 -4.01
N ALA A 257 1.05 -6.45 -4.19
CA ALA A 257 0.37 -7.64 -3.70
C ALA A 257 0.27 -7.67 -2.17
N GLY A 258 1.33 -7.26 -1.46
CA GLY A 258 1.30 -7.14 0.01
C GLY A 258 0.26 -6.13 0.49
N TRP A 259 0.07 -5.01 -0.20
CA TRP A 259 -1.00 -4.05 0.13
C TRP A 259 -2.41 -4.59 -0.15
N LEU A 260 -2.58 -5.44 -1.17
CA LEU A 260 -3.90 -5.87 -1.66
C LEU A 260 -4.27 -7.30 -1.30
N HIS A 261 -3.43 -8.04 -0.57
CA HIS A 261 -3.63 -9.46 -0.27
C HIS A 261 -5.02 -9.74 0.33
N ASP A 262 -5.49 -8.81 1.16
CA ASP A 262 -6.73 -8.90 1.90
C ASP A 262 -7.93 -8.13 1.30
N ILE A 263 -7.79 -7.51 0.12
CA ILE A 263 -8.86 -6.70 -0.49
C ILE A 263 -10.18 -7.47 -0.64
N GLY A 264 -10.10 -8.80 -0.81
CA GLY A 264 -11.23 -9.70 -0.92
C GLY A 264 -12.06 -9.87 0.35
N LYS A 265 -11.59 -9.41 1.53
CA LYS A 265 -12.40 -9.37 2.75
C LYS A 265 -13.69 -8.56 2.57
N ILE A 266 -13.77 -7.68 1.56
CA ILE A 266 -15.02 -7.03 1.13
C ILE A 266 -16.18 -8.00 0.88
N GLY A 267 -15.88 -9.22 0.40
CA GLY A 267 -16.88 -10.26 0.14
C GLY A 267 -17.26 -11.10 1.36
N VAL A 268 -16.56 -10.94 2.49
CA VAL A 268 -16.81 -11.69 3.73
C VAL A 268 -17.89 -10.99 4.55
N ARG A 269 -18.81 -11.79 5.10
CA ARG A 269 -19.90 -11.31 5.94
C ARG A 269 -19.36 -10.71 7.24
N GLU A 270 -19.85 -9.53 7.59
CA GLU A 270 -19.37 -8.76 8.75
C GLU A 270 -19.48 -9.54 10.06
N TRP A 271 -20.62 -10.16 10.33
CA TRP A 271 -20.83 -10.96 11.55
C TRP A 271 -19.96 -12.22 11.63
N VAL A 272 -19.34 -12.65 10.52
CA VAL A 272 -18.37 -13.75 10.50
C VAL A 272 -16.96 -13.19 10.72
N LEU A 273 -16.64 -12.05 10.10
CA LEU A 273 -15.34 -11.39 10.20
C LEU A 273 -15.05 -10.87 11.62
N GLU A 274 -16.05 -10.29 12.30
CA GLU A 274 -15.93 -9.71 13.64
C GLU A 274 -16.23 -10.69 14.78
N LYS A 275 -16.49 -11.95 14.43
CA LYS A 275 -16.91 -12.95 15.40
C LYS A 275 -15.81 -13.19 16.44
N ALA A 276 -16.04 -12.80 17.69
CA ALA A 276 -15.09 -12.96 18.79
C ALA A 276 -15.27 -14.26 19.59
N ASN A 277 -16.53 -14.54 19.93
CA ASN A 277 -16.98 -15.73 20.66
C ASN A 277 -17.73 -16.66 19.69
N LYS A 278 -18.07 -17.88 20.11
CA LYS A 278 -18.83 -18.83 19.28
C LYS A 278 -20.22 -18.28 18.91
N LEU A 279 -20.81 -17.48 19.78
CA LEU A 279 -22.01 -16.68 19.59
C LEU A 279 -21.71 -15.23 20.00
N ASN A 280 -22.29 -14.28 19.28
CA ASN A 280 -22.18 -12.87 19.63
C ASN A 280 -23.02 -12.54 20.88
N ASP A 281 -22.80 -11.36 21.45
CA ASP A 281 -23.42 -10.95 22.71
C ASP A 281 -24.95 -10.82 22.56
N ASP A 282 -25.45 -10.37 21.40
CA ASP A 282 -26.90 -10.32 21.12
C ASP A 282 -27.56 -11.70 21.20
N ARG A 283 -26.90 -12.73 20.64
CA ARG A 283 -27.41 -14.11 20.72
C ARG A 283 -27.33 -14.67 22.13
N MET A 284 -26.30 -14.32 22.88
CA MET A 284 -26.19 -14.70 24.30
C MET A 284 -27.30 -14.07 25.15
N GLU A 285 -27.67 -12.82 24.90
CA GLU A 285 -28.82 -12.18 25.57
C GLU A 285 -30.14 -12.86 25.20
N VAL A 286 -30.32 -13.30 23.94
CA VAL A 286 -31.51 -14.09 23.55
C VAL A 286 -31.58 -15.41 24.32
N ILE A 287 -30.47 -16.14 24.45
CA ILE A 287 -30.41 -17.38 25.24
C ILE A 287 -30.75 -17.09 26.70
N LYS A 288 -30.16 -16.05 27.30
CA LYS A 288 -30.42 -15.65 28.68
C LYS A 288 -31.91 -15.33 28.91
N ASN A 289 -32.55 -14.58 28.02
CA ASN A 289 -33.99 -14.30 28.11
C ASN A 289 -34.82 -15.58 27.97
N ARG A 290 -34.42 -16.52 27.10
CA ARG A 290 -35.09 -17.82 26.97
C ARG A 290 -34.97 -18.64 28.25
N PHE A 291 -33.79 -18.68 28.87
CA PHE A 291 -33.59 -19.37 30.15
C PHE A 291 -34.36 -18.72 31.30
N GLN A 292 -34.53 -17.39 31.30
CA GLN A 292 -35.42 -16.72 32.26
C GLN A 292 -36.88 -17.16 32.06
N LEU A 293 -37.36 -17.22 30.82
CA LEU A 293 -38.71 -17.70 30.50
C LEU A 293 -38.92 -19.16 30.93
N ILE A 294 -37.94 -20.03 30.67
CA ILE A 294 -37.93 -21.42 31.14
C ILE A 294 -38.03 -21.47 32.67
N GLY A 295 -37.25 -20.64 33.37
CA GLY A 295 -37.28 -20.55 34.83
C GLY A 295 -38.64 -20.13 35.36
N GLU A 296 -39.28 -19.11 34.77
CA GLU A 296 -40.64 -18.71 35.12
C GLU A 296 -41.66 -19.83 34.85
N ARG A 297 -41.50 -20.60 33.76
CA ARG A 297 -42.38 -21.74 33.46
C ARG A 297 -42.24 -22.87 34.49
N ILE A 298 -41.02 -23.17 34.94
CA ILE A 298 -40.77 -24.15 36.01
C ILE A 298 -41.45 -23.71 37.30
N LYS A 299 -41.35 -22.43 37.67
CA LYS A 299 -42.04 -21.87 38.86
C LYS A 299 -43.56 -21.97 38.75
N ILE A 300 -44.13 -21.58 37.61
CA ILE A 300 -45.58 -21.66 37.36
C ILE A 300 -46.07 -23.11 37.49
N SER A 301 -45.41 -24.06 36.82
CA SER A 301 -45.79 -25.48 36.89
C SER A 301 -45.68 -26.03 38.32
N GLY A 302 -44.67 -25.60 39.08
CA GLY A 302 -44.55 -25.93 40.50
C GLY A 302 -45.67 -25.37 41.38
N LEU A 303 -46.12 -24.14 41.11
CA LEU A 303 -47.24 -23.52 41.81
C LEU A 303 -48.58 -24.18 41.45
N GLU A 304 -48.79 -24.50 40.18
CA GLU A 304 -49.96 -25.25 39.70
C GLU A 304 -50.08 -26.61 40.41
N LYS A 305 -48.99 -27.38 40.46
CA LYS A 305 -48.94 -28.65 41.22
C LYS A 305 -49.26 -28.47 42.71
N LYS A 306 -48.76 -27.39 43.33
CA LYS A 306 -49.06 -27.10 44.75
C LYS A 306 -50.52 -26.74 44.98
N LEU A 307 -51.16 -26.03 44.05
CA LEU A 307 -52.59 -25.73 44.11
C LEU A 307 -53.41 -27.03 44.02
N GLU A 308 -53.10 -27.90 43.06
CA GLU A 308 -53.76 -29.20 42.91
C GLU A 308 -53.60 -30.09 44.16
N MET A 309 -52.41 -30.14 44.76
CA MET A 309 -52.16 -30.91 46.00
C MET A 309 -52.93 -30.37 47.21
N LYS A 310 -53.09 -29.04 47.30
CA LYS A 310 -53.88 -28.40 48.36
C LYS A 310 -55.38 -28.64 48.19
N GLU A 311 -55.89 -28.64 46.96
CA GLU A 311 -57.28 -28.97 46.66
C GLU A 311 -57.57 -30.46 46.91
N GLY A 312 -56.58 -31.34 46.75
CA GLY A 312 -56.66 -32.77 47.02
C GLY A 312 -56.47 -33.21 48.50
N GLY A 313 -56.31 -32.27 49.44
CA GLY A 313 -56.28 -32.56 50.88
C GLY A 313 -54.95 -33.05 51.46
N ASN A 314 -53.83 -32.91 50.73
CA ASN A 314 -52.51 -33.37 51.17
C ASN A 314 -51.61 -32.19 51.58
N HIS A 315 -51.10 -32.18 52.81
CA HIS A 315 -50.39 -31.03 53.41
C HIS A 315 -48.85 -31.08 53.34
N SER A 316 -48.25 -32.04 52.63
CA SER A 316 -46.79 -32.13 52.50
C SER A 316 -46.25 -31.15 51.42
N THR A 317 -46.00 -29.90 51.79
CA THR A 317 -45.49 -28.85 50.87
C THR A 317 -43.97 -28.78 50.75
N ASP A 318 -43.22 -29.49 51.59
CA ASP A 318 -41.75 -29.36 51.66
C ASP A 318 -41.01 -30.02 50.48
N ASN A 319 -41.36 -31.26 50.09
CA ASN A 319 -40.70 -31.92 48.96
C ASN A 319 -40.83 -31.14 47.64
N SER A 320 -41.97 -30.50 47.40
CA SER A 320 -42.20 -29.72 46.18
C SER A 320 -41.41 -28.41 46.14
N ASN A 321 -41.00 -27.85 47.29
CA ASN A 321 -40.10 -26.70 47.34
C ASN A 321 -38.66 -27.09 46.99
N ASP A 322 -38.21 -28.23 47.49
CA ASP A 322 -36.86 -28.73 47.23
C ASP A 322 -36.66 -29.11 45.76
N GLU A 323 -37.67 -29.74 45.14
CA GLU A 323 -37.66 -30.03 43.69
C GLU A 323 -37.58 -28.76 42.84
N LEU A 324 -38.36 -27.72 43.18
CA LEU A 324 -38.33 -26.44 42.46
C LEU A 324 -37.01 -25.69 42.62
N ASN A 325 -36.45 -25.69 43.84
CA ASN A 325 -35.15 -25.08 44.12
C ASN A 325 -34.04 -25.81 43.36
N SER A 326 -34.09 -27.14 43.31
CA SER A 326 -33.14 -27.96 42.54
C SER A 326 -33.22 -27.68 41.04
N ALA A 327 -34.43 -27.65 40.46
CA ALA A 327 -34.62 -27.37 39.04
C ALA A 327 -34.18 -25.95 38.65
N THR A 328 -34.45 -24.96 39.51
CA THR A 328 -33.99 -23.58 39.28
C THR A 328 -32.48 -23.46 39.35
N LYS A 329 -31.85 -24.18 40.30
CA LYS A 329 -30.39 -24.22 40.41
C LYS A 329 -29.75 -24.89 39.19
N GLU A 330 -30.28 -26.03 38.76
CA GLU A 330 -29.82 -26.74 37.56
C GLU A 330 -29.88 -25.83 36.33
N LEU A 331 -30.98 -25.10 36.14
CA LEU A 331 -31.13 -24.17 35.02
C LEU A 331 -30.11 -23.03 35.03
N ASN A 332 -29.80 -22.48 36.20
CA ASN A 332 -28.77 -21.45 36.34
C ASN A 332 -27.37 -22.03 36.05
N ASP A 333 -27.07 -23.23 36.57
CA ASP A 333 -25.81 -23.93 36.33
C ASP A 333 -25.62 -24.27 34.83
N GLU A 334 -26.71 -24.53 34.11
CA GLU A 334 -26.71 -24.73 32.64
C GLU A 334 -26.45 -23.43 31.89
N LEU A 335 -27.09 -22.33 32.29
CA LEU A 335 -26.85 -21.03 31.67
C LEU A 335 -25.40 -20.59 31.88
N GLU A 336 -24.87 -20.68 33.11
CA GLU A 336 -23.46 -20.37 33.40
C GLU A 336 -22.50 -21.23 32.58
N PHE A 337 -22.82 -22.51 32.41
CA PHE A 337 -22.07 -23.39 31.54
C PHE A 337 -22.06 -22.91 30.07
N ILE A 338 -23.21 -22.53 29.51
CA ILE A 338 -23.32 -21.99 28.14
C ILE A 338 -22.44 -20.73 28.00
N TRP A 339 -22.50 -19.82 28.97
CA TRP A 339 -21.66 -18.61 29.00
C TRP A 339 -20.17 -18.94 28.98
N LYS A 340 -19.75 -19.95 29.75
CA LYS A 340 -18.37 -20.41 29.81
C LYS A 340 -17.91 -20.98 28.46
N ILE A 341 -18.68 -21.87 27.85
CA ILE A 341 -18.27 -22.55 26.61
C ILE A 341 -18.37 -21.67 25.36
N ASN A 342 -19.03 -20.51 25.45
CA ASN A 342 -19.13 -19.54 24.36
C ASN A 342 -17.75 -18.93 23.98
N LYS A 343 -16.74 -19.05 24.85
CA LYS A 343 -15.39 -18.56 24.57
C LYS A 343 -14.68 -19.40 23.48
N PRO A 344 -13.73 -18.82 22.73
CA PRO A 344 -12.96 -19.50 21.67
C PRO A 344 -11.91 -20.49 22.23
N GLU A 345 -12.23 -21.19 23.32
CA GLU A 345 -11.37 -22.16 23.98
C GLU A 345 -11.65 -23.58 23.48
N PHE A 346 -10.73 -24.49 23.77
CA PHE A 346 -10.90 -25.88 23.38
C PHE A 346 -12.04 -26.53 24.16
N LEU A 347 -13.04 -27.07 23.45
CA LEU A 347 -14.18 -27.76 24.05
C LEU A 347 -13.86 -29.23 24.27
N LYS A 348 -13.95 -29.70 25.52
CA LYS A 348 -13.70 -31.11 25.87
C LYS A 348 -14.89 -32.00 25.49
N ASP A 349 -14.64 -33.31 25.37
CA ASP A 349 -15.69 -34.29 25.10
C ASP A 349 -16.81 -34.27 26.16
N GLU A 350 -16.45 -34.11 27.43
CA GLU A 350 -17.39 -34.02 28.55
C GLU A 350 -18.30 -32.78 28.43
N ASP A 351 -17.73 -31.63 28.04
CA ASP A 351 -18.47 -30.39 27.84
C ASP A 351 -19.43 -30.53 26.64
N LEU A 352 -18.99 -31.16 25.54
CA LEU A 352 -19.83 -31.40 24.37
C LEU A 352 -21.02 -32.31 24.72
N GLU A 353 -20.80 -33.35 25.50
CA GLU A 353 -21.86 -34.25 25.93
C GLU A 353 -22.86 -33.57 26.87
N ARG A 354 -22.36 -32.70 27.76
CA ARG A 354 -23.21 -31.85 28.59
C ARG A 354 -24.04 -30.89 27.73
N LEU A 355 -23.45 -30.27 26.72
CA LEU A 355 -24.15 -29.38 25.80
C LEU A 355 -25.26 -30.10 25.02
N LYS A 356 -25.03 -31.33 24.56
CA LYS A 356 -26.07 -32.15 23.90
C LYS A 356 -27.25 -32.39 24.84
N LYS A 357 -27.00 -32.78 26.09
CA LYS A 357 -28.06 -32.98 27.08
C LYS A 357 -28.93 -31.73 27.28
N ILE A 358 -28.32 -30.55 27.26
CA ILE A 358 -29.06 -29.27 27.35
C ILE A 358 -29.86 -29.03 26.06
N ALA A 359 -29.28 -29.28 24.89
CA ALA A 359 -29.94 -29.08 23.61
C ALA A 359 -31.14 -30.03 23.38
N ASP A 360 -31.10 -31.23 23.97
CA ASP A 360 -32.19 -32.21 23.91
C ASP A 360 -33.38 -31.83 24.82
N LYS A 361 -33.21 -30.91 25.77
CA LYS A 361 -34.28 -30.41 26.63
C LYS A 361 -35.22 -29.49 25.85
N LYS A 362 -36.50 -29.58 26.17
CA LYS A 362 -37.56 -28.73 25.61
C LYS A 362 -38.39 -28.09 26.72
N PHE A 363 -38.97 -26.95 26.41
CA PHE A 363 -39.94 -26.27 27.26
C PHE A 363 -41.18 -25.90 26.45
N LEU A 364 -42.28 -25.63 27.15
CA LEU A 364 -43.50 -25.13 26.52
C LEU A 364 -43.45 -23.60 26.49
N ASN A 365 -43.60 -23.02 25.29
CA ASN A 365 -43.68 -21.58 25.12
C ASN A 365 -45.03 -21.03 25.64
N SER A 366 -45.22 -19.70 25.53
CA SER A 366 -46.44 -19.03 25.99
C SER A 366 -47.72 -19.45 25.25
N LYS A 367 -47.60 -20.15 24.11
CA LYS A 367 -48.71 -20.71 23.33
C LYS A 367 -48.94 -22.20 23.60
N GLY A 368 -48.11 -22.83 24.44
CA GLY A 368 -48.15 -24.27 24.71
C GLY A 368 -47.49 -25.13 23.64
N GLU A 369 -46.64 -24.56 22.79
CA GLU A 369 -45.86 -25.29 21.79
C GLU A 369 -44.50 -25.69 22.39
N GLU A 370 -44.00 -26.88 22.04
CA GLU A 370 -42.66 -27.31 22.47
C GLU A 370 -41.56 -26.57 21.69
N GLU A 371 -40.66 -25.92 22.40
CA GLU A 371 -39.46 -25.30 21.86
C GLU A 371 -38.21 -25.87 22.56
N PRO A 372 -37.08 -26.01 21.85
CA PRO A 372 -35.84 -26.48 22.45
C PRO A 372 -35.20 -25.40 23.33
N TYR A 373 -34.41 -25.82 24.32
CA TYR A 373 -33.63 -24.88 25.15
C TYR A 373 -32.61 -24.12 24.30
N LEU A 374 -32.02 -24.81 23.32
CA LEU A 374 -31.08 -24.26 22.34
C LEU A 374 -31.55 -24.57 20.92
N THR A 375 -31.50 -23.57 20.05
CA THR A 375 -31.74 -23.78 18.61
C THR A 375 -30.60 -24.56 17.97
N GLU A 376 -30.86 -25.18 16.82
CA GLU A 376 -29.82 -25.90 16.05
C GLU A 376 -28.63 -24.99 15.70
N PHE A 377 -28.91 -23.72 15.37
CA PHE A 377 -27.89 -22.71 15.14
C PHE A 377 -27.00 -22.48 16.38
N GLU A 378 -27.60 -22.25 17.55
CA GLU A 378 -26.87 -22.02 18.80
C GLU A 378 -26.03 -23.25 19.19
N PHE A 379 -26.62 -24.44 19.09
CA PHE A 379 -25.92 -25.69 19.37
C PHE A 379 -24.72 -25.91 18.44
N SER A 380 -24.90 -25.74 17.12
CA SER A 380 -23.84 -25.91 16.11
C SER A 380 -22.65 -24.98 16.38
N ASN A 381 -22.93 -23.72 16.73
CA ASN A 381 -21.92 -22.73 17.07
C ASN A 381 -21.18 -23.06 18.38
N LEU A 382 -21.92 -23.37 19.45
CA LEU A 382 -21.33 -23.69 20.76
C LEU A 382 -20.51 -25.00 20.73
N SER A 383 -20.88 -25.92 19.84
CA SER A 383 -20.21 -27.23 19.64
C SER A 383 -18.86 -27.15 18.92
N VAL A 384 -18.45 -25.96 18.43
CA VAL A 384 -17.13 -25.77 17.82
C VAL A 384 -16.03 -26.15 18.81
N ARG A 385 -15.20 -27.14 18.46
CA ARG A 385 -14.16 -27.67 19.35
C ARG A 385 -12.94 -26.78 19.51
N LYS A 386 -12.56 -26.06 18.45
CA LYS A 386 -11.36 -25.21 18.45
C LYS A 386 -11.69 -23.91 17.72
N GLY A 387 -11.49 -22.79 18.41
CA GLY A 387 -11.86 -21.47 17.89
C GLY A 387 -13.36 -21.18 18.03
N ASN A 388 -13.83 -20.24 17.22
CA ASN A 388 -15.15 -19.62 17.31
C ASN A 388 -15.99 -19.76 16.02
N LEU A 389 -15.39 -20.30 14.96
CA LEU A 389 -15.99 -20.37 13.63
C LEU A 389 -16.45 -21.80 13.36
N THR A 390 -17.68 -21.93 12.88
CA THR A 390 -18.18 -23.17 12.28
C THR A 390 -17.44 -23.46 10.97
N SER A 391 -17.55 -24.70 10.46
CA SER A 391 -16.90 -25.07 9.20
C SER A 391 -17.41 -24.26 8.00
N GLU A 392 -18.68 -23.83 8.02
CA GLU A 392 -19.26 -22.98 6.97
C GLU A 392 -18.73 -21.54 7.05
N GLU A 393 -18.70 -20.97 8.24
CA GLU A 393 -18.12 -19.64 8.48
C GLU A 393 -16.63 -19.59 8.14
N TYR A 394 -15.89 -20.66 8.46
CA TYR A 394 -14.49 -20.77 8.08
C TYR A 394 -14.30 -20.75 6.56
N LYS A 395 -15.14 -21.47 5.81
CA LYS A 395 -15.15 -21.42 4.33
C LYS A 395 -15.49 -20.02 3.81
N ASN A 396 -16.39 -19.29 4.48
CA ASN A 396 -16.73 -17.92 4.11
C ASN A 396 -15.54 -16.96 4.32
N ILE A 397 -14.77 -17.14 5.38
CA ILE A 397 -13.53 -16.37 5.55
C ILE A 397 -12.51 -16.75 4.48
N GLN A 398 -12.31 -18.05 4.24
CA GLN A 398 -11.37 -18.51 3.21
C GLN A 398 -11.71 -18.01 1.81
N SER A 399 -12.99 -17.70 1.51
CA SER A 399 -13.34 -17.18 0.18
C SER A 399 -12.77 -15.79 -0.09
N HIS A 400 -12.23 -15.07 0.90
CA HIS A 400 -11.61 -13.76 0.68
C HIS A 400 -10.47 -13.83 -0.34
N VAL A 401 -9.64 -14.88 -0.37
CA VAL A 401 -8.56 -14.97 -1.37
C VAL A 401 -9.12 -15.14 -2.79
N ILE A 402 -10.25 -15.82 -2.94
CA ILE A 402 -10.97 -15.95 -4.21
C ILE A 402 -11.55 -14.59 -4.62
N HIS A 403 -12.12 -13.85 -3.67
CA HIS A 403 -12.58 -12.49 -3.90
C HIS A 403 -11.41 -11.56 -4.28
N THR A 404 -10.27 -11.65 -3.61
CA THR A 404 -9.03 -10.94 -3.93
C THR A 404 -8.64 -11.19 -5.37
N TYR A 405 -8.54 -12.46 -5.79
CA TYR A 405 -8.22 -12.80 -7.19
C TYR A 405 -9.23 -12.19 -8.18
N ASN A 406 -10.52 -12.33 -7.89
CA ASN A 406 -11.58 -11.86 -8.78
C ASN A 406 -11.65 -10.33 -8.89
N ILE A 407 -11.32 -9.60 -7.82
CA ILE A 407 -11.23 -8.14 -7.86
C ILE A 407 -9.99 -7.74 -8.67
N LEU A 408 -8.83 -8.29 -8.32
CA LEU A 408 -7.54 -7.88 -8.89
C LEU A 408 -7.39 -8.26 -10.36
N LYS A 409 -7.90 -9.42 -10.80
CA LYS A 409 -7.81 -9.83 -12.22
C LYS A 409 -8.54 -8.88 -13.19
N ASN A 410 -9.49 -8.09 -12.68
CA ASN A 410 -10.23 -7.11 -13.47
C ASN A 410 -9.53 -5.74 -13.53
N ILE A 411 -8.50 -5.53 -12.70
CA ILE A 411 -7.66 -4.32 -12.79
C ILE A 411 -6.74 -4.47 -14.00
N PRO A 412 -6.65 -3.47 -14.90
CA PRO A 412 -5.79 -3.51 -16.07
C PRO A 412 -4.33 -3.27 -15.67
N PHE A 413 -3.73 -4.21 -14.94
CA PHE A 413 -2.33 -4.17 -14.57
C PHE A 413 -1.46 -4.08 -15.84
N THR A 414 -0.42 -3.26 -15.77
CA THR A 414 0.61 -3.24 -16.82
C THR A 414 1.30 -4.60 -16.88
N LYS A 415 2.01 -4.89 -17.98
CA LYS A 415 2.78 -6.16 -18.12
C LYS A 415 3.72 -6.43 -16.93
N ASN A 416 4.15 -5.36 -16.27
CA ASN A 416 5.07 -5.35 -15.14
C ASN A 416 4.41 -5.73 -13.80
N LEU A 417 3.08 -5.73 -13.72
CA LEU A 417 2.32 -6.03 -12.50
C LEU A 417 1.33 -7.20 -12.68
N LYS A 418 1.53 -8.00 -13.74
CA LYS A 418 0.57 -9.02 -14.15
C LYS A 418 0.40 -10.15 -13.12
N ASN A 419 1.39 -10.39 -12.26
CA ASN A 419 1.35 -11.48 -11.29
C ASN A 419 0.71 -11.06 -9.96
N VAL A 420 0.46 -9.77 -9.74
CA VAL A 420 -0.16 -9.23 -8.51
C VAL A 420 -1.42 -10.02 -8.09
N PRO A 421 -2.39 -10.32 -8.98
CA PRO A 421 -3.58 -11.08 -8.58
C PRO A 421 -3.26 -12.47 -8.04
N VAL A 422 -2.30 -13.17 -8.65
CA VAL A 422 -1.93 -14.54 -8.23
C VAL A 422 -1.17 -14.50 -6.91
N ILE A 423 -0.20 -13.60 -6.79
CA ILE A 423 0.60 -13.44 -5.57
C ILE A 423 -0.32 -13.11 -4.38
N ALA A 424 -1.19 -12.11 -4.54
CA ALA A 424 -2.13 -11.69 -3.52
C ALA A 424 -3.14 -12.78 -3.16
N ALA A 425 -3.62 -13.59 -4.12
CA ALA A 425 -4.62 -14.62 -3.84
C ALA A 425 -4.05 -15.96 -3.33
N THR A 426 -2.73 -16.15 -3.34
CA THR A 426 -2.09 -17.41 -2.93
C THR A 426 -1.27 -17.28 -1.64
N HIS A 427 -1.38 -16.15 -0.93
CA HIS A 427 -0.63 -15.91 0.31
C HIS A 427 -1.02 -16.84 1.47
N HIS A 428 -2.16 -17.53 1.40
CA HIS A 428 -2.59 -18.56 2.34
C HIS A 428 -2.36 -20.01 1.86
N GLU A 429 -1.71 -20.20 0.71
CA GLU A 429 -1.21 -21.50 0.31
C GLU A 429 -0.04 -21.93 1.23
N MET A 430 0.09 -23.23 1.48
CA MET A 430 1.07 -23.79 2.42
C MET A 430 1.88 -24.87 1.69
N LEU A 431 3.18 -24.99 1.94
CA LEU A 431 4.05 -25.85 1.11
C LEU A 431 3.64 -27.32 1.11
N ASN A 432 3.06 -27.82 2.21
CA ASN A 432 2.52 -29.17 2.34
C ASN A 432 1.15 -29.39 1.66
N GLY A 433 0.55 -28.35 1.07
CA GLY A 433 -0.75 -28.41 0.38
C GLY A 433 -1.97 -28.32 1.28
N THR A 434 -1.80 -28.06 2.58
CA THR A 434 -2.94 -27.83 3.51
C THR A 434 -3.49 -26.41 3.45
N GLY A 435 -2.89 -25.55 2.62
CA GLY A 435 -3.32 -24.18 2.39
C GLY A 435 -4.53 -24.09 1.46
N TYR A 436 -4.90 -22.86 1.11
CA TYR A 436 -6.07 -22.55 0.28
C TYR A 436 -5.77 -21.32 -0.61
N PRO A 437 -6.47 -21.14 -1.75
CA PRO A 437 -7.70 -21.83 -2.16
C PRO A 437 -7.52 -23.13 -2.96
N ASN A 438 -6.34 -23.38 -3.54
CA ASN A 438 -6.13 -24.48 -4.48
C ASN A 438 -5.33 -25.66 -3.90
N GLY A 439 -4.72 -25.50 -2.71
CA GLY A 439 -3.88 -26.55 -2.10
C GLY A 439 -2.57 -26.73 -2.86
N LEU A 440 -1.98 -25.62 -3.32
CA LEU A 440 -0.71 -25.61 -4.04
C LEU A 440 0.41 -26.11 -3.13
N LYS A 441 1.44 -26.73 -3.72
CA LYS A 441 2.60 -27.26 -3.01
C LYS A 441 3.89 -26.67 -3.52
N ASP A 442 4.86 -26.54 -2.62
CA ASP A 442 6.24 -26.18 -2.94
C ASP A 442 6.33 -25.11 -4.05
N GLU A 443 7.04 -25.41 -5.13
CA GLU A 443 7.34 -24.55 -6.29
C GLU A 443 6.10 -24.00 -7.02
N GLN A 444 4.92 -24.55 -6.79
CA GLN A 444 3.67 -24.02 -7.36
C GLN A 444 3.27 -22.69 -6.70
N ILE A 445 3.75 -22.41 -5.48
CA ILE A 445 3.49 -21.17 -4.75
C ILE A 445 4.59 -20.16 -5.09
N PRO A 446 4.26 -19.00 -5.71
CA PRO A 446 5.22 -17.95 -6.00
C PRO A 446 6.00 -17.53 -4.75
N MET A 447 7.30 -17.26 -4.89
CA MET A 447 8.14 -16.88 -3.75
C MET A 447 7.61 -15.63 -3.05
N GLN A 448 7.10 -14.66 -3.80
CA GLN A 448 6.44 -13.46 -3.29
C GLN A 448 5.24 -13.80 -2.38
N ALA A 449 4.43 -14.80 -2.75
CA ALA A 449 3.27 -15.21 -1.96
C ALA A 449 3.69 -15.92 -0.67
N ARG A 450 4.78 -16.71 -0.71
CA ARG A 450 5.37 -17.33 0.50
C ARG A 450 5.90 -16.28 1.48
N ILE A 451 6.52 -15.22 0.97
CA ILE A 451 6.98 -14.09 1.78
C ILE A 451 5.79 -13.40 2.45
N ILE A 452 4.76 -13.03 1.67
CA ILE A 452 3.54 -12.38 2.22
C ILE A 452 2.90 -13.28 3.26
N GLY A 453 2.69 -14.57 2.98
CA GLY A 453 2.05 -15.50 3.91
C GLY A 453 2.80 -15.66 5.24
N MET A 454 4.13 -15.74 5.20
CA MET A 454 4.95 -15.77 6.43
C MET A 454 4.82 -14.47 7.23
N VAL A 455 4.91 -13.32 6.55
CA VAL A 455 4.85 -11.99 7.18
C VAL A 455 3.45 -11.70 7.72
N ASP A 456 2.40 -12.09 7.01
CA ASP A 456 1.01 -11.99 7.44
C ASP A 456 0.77 -12.78 8.73
N VAL A 457 1.21 -14.05 8.79
CA VAL A 457 1.13 -14.86 10.01
C VAL A 457 1.88 -14.19 11.16
N PHE A 458 3.07 -13.64 10.92
CA PHE A 458 3.82 -12.92 11.94
C PHE A 458 3.08 -11.69 12.45
N ASP A 459 2.66 -10.79 11.55
CA ASP A 459 1.96 -9.55 11.91
C ASP A 459 0.66 -9.86 12.67
N ALA A 460 -0.11 -10.85 12.21
CA ALA A 460 -1.36 -11.28 12.83
C ALA A 460 -1.19 -11.86 14.25
N LEU A 461 0.01 -12.37 14.58
CA LEU A 461 0.36 -12.88 15.92
C LEU A 461 0.85 -11.75 16.84
N THR A 462 1.59 -10.78 16.32
CA THR A 462 2.22 -9.70 17.11
C THR A 462 1.39 -8.44 17.23
N ALA A 463 0.39 -8.25 16.37
CA ALA A 463 -0.54 -7.12 16.43
C ALA A 463 -1.19 -7.01 17.82
N ALA A 464 -1.07 -5.84 18.45
CA ALA A 464 -1.36 -5.58 19.85
C ALA A 464 -2.84 -5.27 20.16
N ASP A 465 -3.71 -5.41 19.17
CA ASP A 465 -4.98 -4.71 19.08
C ASP A 465 -6.20 -5.65 19.08
N ARG A 466 -6.04 -6.94 19.39
CA ARG A 466 -7.20 -7.83 19.64
C ARG A 466 -7.76 -7.62 21.07
N PRO A 467 -9.04 -7.23 21.25
CA PRO A 467 -9.65 -6.95 22.56
C PRO A 467 -9.74 -8.18 23.48
N TYR A 468 -9.52 -9.38 22.93
CA TYR A 468 -9.57 -10.65 23.66
C TYR A 468 -8.20 -11.32 23.81
N LYS A 469 -7.10 -10.73 23.29
CA LYS A 469 -5.78 -11.35 23.34
C LYS A 469 -4.69 -10.29 23.40
N ALA A 470 -3.97 -10.23 24.53
CA ALA A 470 -2.77 -9.39 24.62
C ALA A 470 -1.78 -9.75 23.50
N ALA A 471 -1.07 -8.74 22.97
CA ALA A 471 -0.02 -8.91 21.96
C ALA A 471 0.86 -10.11 22.33
N MET A 472 1.04 -11.06 21.40
CA MET A 472 1.90 -12.20 21.67
C MET A 472 3.35 -11.69 21.77
N PRO A 473 4.10 -12.07 22.83
CA PRO A 473 5.53 -11.79 22.89
C PRO A 473 6.22 -12.27 21.60
N ILE A 474 7.11 -11.44 21.04
CA ILE A 474 7.79 -11.74 19.77
C ILE A 474 8.40 -13.14 19.78
N ASP A 475 9.08 -13.52 20.88
CA ASP A 475 9.67 -14.85 21.03
C ASP A 475 8.68 -16.00 20.81
N LYS A 476 7.43 -15.85 21.29
CA LYS A 476 6.38 -16.85 21.07
C LYS A 476 5.87 -16.83 19.62
N ALA A 477 5.77 -15.66 18.99
CA ALA A 477 5.39 -15.57 17.58
C ALA A 477 6.44 -16.24 16.68
N LEU A 478 7.74 -16.01 16.96
CA LEU A 478 8.84 -16.66 16.23
C LEU A 478 8.84 -18.19 16.45
N GLN A 479 8.56 -18.65 17.67
CA GLN A 479 8.40 -20.09 17.93
C GLN A 479 7.28 -20.71 17.08
N ILE A 480 6.13 -20.02 16.94
CA ILE A 480 5.03 -20.49 16.09
C ILE A 480 5.48 -20.58 14.63
N LEU A 481 6.16 -19.56 14.10
CA LEU A 481 6.69 -19.61 12.73
C LEU A 481 7.63 -20.81 12.53
N GLN A 482 8.49 -21.10 13.51
CA GLN A 482 9.39 -22.25 13.47
C GLN A 482 8.62 -23.59 13.50
N PHE A 483 7.53 -23.69 14.27
CA PHE A 483 6.68 -24.89 14.27
C PHE A 483 5.97 -25.06 12.92
N GLU A 484 5.38 -24.01 12.37
CA GLU A 484 4.74 -24.04 11.05
C GLU A 484 5.75 -24.39 9.94
N ALA A 485 7.00 -23.93 10.04
CA ALA A 485 8.07 -24.33 9.12
C ALA A 485 8.47 -25.80 9.28
N LYS A 486 8.50 -26.34 10.51
CA LYS A 486 8.77 -27.77 10.76
C LYS A 486 7.69 -28.68 10.18
N ASP A 487 6.43 -28.23 10.20
CA ASP A 487 5.30 -28.94 9.60
C ASP A 487 5.22 -28.75 8.07
N ASN A 488 6.23 -28.13 7.46
CA ASN A 488 6.31 -27.79 6.05
C ASN A 488 5.11 -26.95 5.58
N ARG A 489 4.58 -26.08 6.43
CA ARG A 489 3.52 -25.14 6.07
C ARG A 489 4.11 -23.84 5.52
N LEU A 490 5.12 -23.30 6.23
CA LEU A 490 5.89 -22.13 5.81
C LEU A 490 7.26 -22.54 5.25
N ASP A 491 7.84 -21.71 4.38
CA ASP A 491 9.19 -21.93 3.84
C ASP A 491 10.24 -21.75 4.93
N LYS A 492 10.84 -22.86 5.38
CA LYS A 492 11.85 -22.86 6.43
C LYS A 492 13.01 -21.89 6.14
N ARG A 493 13.40 -21.75 4.87
CA ARG A 493 14.50 -20.86 4.50
C ARG A 493 14.15 -19.39 4.74
N LEU A 494 12.90 -19.01 4.48
CA LEU A 494 12.40 -17.65 4.75
C LEU A 494 12.29 -17.40 6.25
N VAL A 495 11.76 -18.37 7.01
CA VAL A 495 11.62 -18.25 8.47
C VAL A 495 12.98 -18.15 9.15
N ASP A 496 13.93 -19.00 8.78
CA ASP A 496 15.30 -18.96 9.30
C ASP A 496 15.94 -17.59 9.00
N LEU A 497 15.84 -17.08 7.75
CA LEU A 497 16.34 -15.76 7.38
C LEU A 497 15.69 -14.63 8.20
N PHE A 498 14.36 -14.65 8.35
CA PHE A 498 13.59 -13.64 9.06
C PHE A 498 14.03 -13.51 10.52
N ILE A 499 14.32 -14.65 11.16
CA ILE A 499 14.78 -14.73 12.54
C ILE A 499 16.26 -14.32 12.65
N GLU A 500 17.14 -14.92 11.85
CA GLU A 500 18.58 -14.69 11.92
C GLU A 500 18.96 -13.23 11.67
N LYS A 501 18.27 -12.58 10.74
CA LYS A 501 18.49 -11.17 10.38
C LYS A 501 17.66 -10.20 11.19
N LYS A 502 16.86 -10.69 12.15
CA LYS A 502 16.02 -9.88 13.03
C LYS A 502 15.14 -8.91 12.25
N LEU A 503 14.51 -9.38 11.17
CA LEU A 503 13.78 -8.48 10.25
C LEU A 503 12.51 -7.89 10.87
N TYR A 504 12.07 -8.44 12.00
CA TYR A 504 10.97 -7.97 12.82
C TYR A 504 11.31 -6.78 13.74
N GLU A 505 12.60 -6.46 13.92
CA GLU A 505 13.09 -5.25 14.60
C GLU A 505 13.17 -4.08 13.61
#